data_AF-A0A2S7NXE0-F1
#
_entry.id   AF-A0A2S7NXE0-F1
#
_cell.length_a   1.000
_cell.length_b   1.000
_cell.length_c   1.000
_cell.angle_alpha   90.00
_cell.angle_beta   90.00
_cell.angle_gamma   90.00
#
_symmetry.space_group_name_H-M   'P 1'
#
loop_
_entity.id
_entity.type
_entity.pdbx_description
1 polymer ?
#
loop_
_entity_poly.entity_id
_entity_poly.type
_entity_poly.pdbx_seq_one_letter_code
_entity_poly.pdbx_strand_id
1 'polypeptide(L)'
;MHAIRHFDVPGIFSRDLGKLSTFADTSYGEGKHERSKRFIRVIRPWTRDLPMAIVVPVDLFPSKDSLQKQLVLKLVEDLEKHLGRISISDVWKQQPPKAAAGESLHEYLKEVGGNTFLYENYHSTAGFRNDYLKKFGRTPFVSQFVTWRWKVGKQYTAKQHEEGMRGMKVVKKSTQITAMTLQRERISHSMPACTTNTCLVGTTSSLRGTSGGYRRF
;
A
#
# COMPACT_ATOMS: atom_id res chain seq x y z
N MET A 1 -22.32 2.42 -15.03
CA MET A 1 -20.94 2.92 -14.86
C MET A 1 -20.00 1.79 -15.25
N HIS A 2 -19.11 1.99 -16.23
CA HIS A 2 -18.12 0.97 -16.58
C HIS A 2 -16.91 1.15 -15.67
N ALA A 3 -16.59 0.11 -14.92
CA ALA A 3 -15.50 0.14 -13.96
C ALA A 3 -14.16 -0.07 -14.68
N ILE A 4 -13.18 0.78 -14.38
CA ILE A 4 -11.78 0.56 -14.75
C ILE A 4 -11.21 -0.43 -13.74
N ARG A 5 -11.25 -1.71 -14.10
CA ARG A 5 -11.09 -2.86 -13.20
C ARG A 5 -9.94 -2.74 -12.20
N HIS A 6 -8.78 -2.23 -12.62
CA HIS A 6 -7.59 -2.19 -11.76
C HIS A 6 -7.35 -0.85 -11.06
N PHE A 7 -8.06 0.20 -11.44
CA PHE A 7 -7.82 1.57 -10.98
C PHE A 7 -8.99 2.19 -10.23
N ASP A 8 -10.21 1.68 -10.43
CA ASP A 8 -11.38 2.18 -9.71
C ASP A 8 -11.33 1.77 -8.24
N VAL A 9 -11.29 2.78 -7.38
CA VAL A 9 -11.35 2.64 -5.93
C VAL A 9 -12.47 3.55 -5.43
N PRO A 10 -13.46 3.04 -4.69
CA PRO A 10 -14.50 3.90 -4.11
C PRO A 10 -13.86 4.84 -3.07
N GLY A 11 -14.17 6.13 -3.18
CA GLY A 11 -13.75 7.15 -2.22
C GLY A 11 -14.86 7.47 -1.23
N ILE A 12 -14.51 7.70 0.04
CA ILE A 12 -15.44 8.14 1.09
C ILE A 12 -14.95 9.49 1.61
N PHE A 13 -15.86 10.45 1.72
CA PHE A 13 -15.58 11.79 2.25
C PHE A 13 -16.39 11.99 3.54
N SER A 14 -15.72 12.40 4.61
CA SER A 14 -16.32 12.71 5.90
C SER A 14 -15.53 13.83 6.58
N ARG A 15 -16.19 14.61 7.44
CA ARG A 15 -15.52 15.59 8.33
C ARG A 15 -14.96 14.94 9.61
N ASP A 16 -15.25 13.66 9.81
CA ASP A 16 -14.96 12.89 11.02
C ASP A 16 -14.37 11.52 10.64
N LEU A 17 -13.13 11.27 11.09
CA LEU A 17 -12.39 10.03 10.83
C LEU A 17 -13.03 8.80 11.50
N GLY A 18 -13.68 8.95 12.66
CA GLY A 18 -14.38 7.86 13.33
C GLY A 18 -15.58 7.35 12.52
N LYS A 19 -16.27 8.27 11.82
CA LYS A 19 -17.35 7.92 10.88
C LYS A 19 -16.85 7.18 9.65
N LEU A 20 -15.63 7.46 9.17
CA LEU A 20 -15.03 6.71 8.05
C LEU A 20 -14.86 5.23 8.40
N SER A 21 -14.35 4.93 9.60
CA SER A 21 -14.19 3.54 10.05
C SER A 21 -15.54 2.83 10.14
N THR A 22 -16.54 3.48 10.75
CA THR A 22 -17.89 2.91 10.90
C THR A 22 -18.53 2.63 9.54
N PHE A 23 -18.44 3.60 8.62
CA PHE A 23 -18.98 3.44 7.27
C PHE A 23 -18.25 2.35 6.49
N ALA A 24 -16.92 2.28 6.57
CA ALA A 24 -16.13 1.25 5.90
C ALA A 24 -16.46 -0.15 6.44
N ASP A 25 -16.55 -0.30 7.76
CA ASP A 25 -16.93 -1.56 8.40
C ASP A 25 -18.35 -1.99 8.01
N THR A 26 -19.30 -1.06 7.95
CA THR A 26 -20.69 -1.39 7.58
C THR A 26 -20.83 -1.69 6.09
N SER A 27 -20.18 -0.90 5.23
CA SER A 27 -20.34 -0.99 3.77
C SER A 27 -19.51 -2.13 3.16
N TYR A 28 -18.37 -2.48 3.77
CA TYR A 28 -17.43 -3.47 3.25
C TYR A 28 -17.13 -4.65 4.20
N GLY A 29 -17.54 -4.57 5.48
CA GLY A 29 -17.11 -5.48 6.54
C GLY A 29 -18.00 -6.69 6.81
N GLU A 30 -19.28 -6.70 6.41
CA GLU A 30 -20.17 -7.84 6.72
C GLU A 30 -20.41 -8.79 5.54
N GLY A 31 -20.08 -10.07 5.76
CA GLY A 31 -20.71 -11.21 5.07
C GLY A 31 -20.28 -11.57 3.63
N LYS A 32 -19.50 -10.75 2.90
CA LYS A 32 -19.32 -10.99 1.44
C LYS A 32 -17.91 -11.18 0.89
N HIS A 33 -16.85 -11.07 1.69
CA HIS A 33 -15.49 -11.34 1.20
C HIS A 33 -14.50 -11.75 2.31
N GLU A 34 -13.93 -12.97 2.21
CA GLU A 34 -12.78 -13.45 3.01
C GLU A 34 -11.62 -12.44 3.10
N ARG A 35 -11.42 -11.63 2.06
CA ARG A 35 -10.37 -10.60 2.00
C ARG A 35 -10.63 -9.41 2.95
N SER A 36 -11.88 -8.98 3.12
CA SER A 36 -12.24 -7.88 4.04
C SER A 36 -12.09 -8.31 5.49
N LYS A 37 -12.45 -9.56 5.81
CA LYS A 37 -12.19 -10.18 7.12
C LYS A 37 -10.69 -10.21 7.44
N ARG A 38 -9.84 -10.46 6.43
CA ARG A 38 -8.37 -10.44 6.59
C ARG A 38 -7.84 -9.03 6.84
N PHE A 39 -8.37 -8.00 6.19
CA PHE A 39 -7.89 -6.61 6.37
C PHE A 39 -8.19 -6.08 7.78
N ILE A 40 -9.42 -6.27 8.27
CA ILE A 40 -9.82 -5.82 9.62
C ILE A 40 -9.15 -6.68 10.72
N ARG A 41 -9.05 -8.01 10.55
CA ARG A 41 -8.32 -8.89 11.49
C ARG A 41 -6.80 -8.72 11.46
N VAL A 42 -6.21 -8.23 10.37
CA VAL A 42 -4.77 -7.94 10.30
C VAL A 42 -4.45 -6.57 10.88
N ILE A 43 -5.34 -5.57 10.80
CA ILE A 43 -5.03 -4.25 11.36
C ILE A 43 -5.40 -4.15 12.85
N ARG A 44 -6.54 -4.68 13.29
CA ARG A 44 -7.03 -4.49 14.68
C ARG A 44 -6.12 -5.07 15.79
N PRO A 45 -5.43 -6.21 15.63
CA PRO A 45 -4.47 -6.70 16.64
C PRO A 45 -3.09 -6.04 16.52
N TRP A 46 -2.72 -5.52 15.35
CA TRP A 46 -1.36 -5.01 15.07
C TRP A 46 -1.16 -3.54 15.50
N THR A 47 -2.23 -2.82 15.84
CA THR A 47 -2.18 -1.42 16.30
C THR A 47 -2.08 -1.27 17.82
N ARG A 48 -2.18 -2.35 18.61
CA ARG A 48 -2.14 -2.25 20.07
C ARG A 48 -0.71 -2.24 20.64
N ASP A 49 0.23 -2.95 20.01
CA ASP A 49 1.55 -3.22 20.62
C ASP A 49 2.77 -2.86 19.75
N LEU A 50 2.59 -2.37 18.52
CA LEU A 50 3.71 -1.93 17.67
C LEU A 50 3.84 -0.40 17.71
N PRO A 51 5.05 0.16 17.89
CA PRO A 51 5.24 1.59 17.69
C PRO A 51 4.91 1.91 16.22
N MET A 52 3.79 2.60 16.00
CA MET A 52 3.40 3.06 14.68
C MET A 52 4.42 4.10 14.21
N ALA A 53 5.29 3.70 13.28
CA ALA A 53 6.15 4.63 12.56
C ALA A 53 5.39 5.11 11.32
N ILE A 54 5.07 6.40 11.28
CA ILE A 54 4.54 7.01 10.05
C ILE A 54 5.75 7.25 9.14
N VAL A 55 5.65 6.81 7.90
CA VAL A 55 6.72 6.89 6.90
C VAL A 55 6.43 8.03 5.93
N VAL A 56 7.38 8.96 5.77
CA VAL A 56 7.25 10.12 4.88
C VAL A 56 8.11 9.93 3.63
N PRO A 57 7.50 9.72 2.45
CA PRO A 57 8.22 9.61 1.19
C PRO A 57 8.60 11.00 0.67
N VAL A 58 9.86 11.40 0.87
CA VAL A 58 10.33 12.75 0.52
C VAL A 58 10.31 13.02 -0.99
N ASP A 59 10.40 11.97 -1.81
CA ASP A 59 10.36 12.07 -3.28
C ASP A 59 9.01 12.53 -3.83
N LEU A 60 7.92 12.41 -3.05
CA LEU A 60 6.58 12.74 -3.51
C LEU A 60 6.20 14.21 -3.25
N PHE A 61 7.08 14.97 -2.59
CA PHE A 61 6.84 16.39 -2.39
C PHE A 61 7.02 17.17 -3.69
N PRO A 62 6.17 18.17 -3.96
CA PRO A 62 6.36 19.06 -5.10
C PRO A 62 7.76 19.68 -5.08
N SER A 63 8.39 19.77 -6.25
CA SER A 63 9.69 20.44 -6.39
C SER A 63 9.59 21.93 -6.03
N LYS A 64 8.51 22.59 -6.48
CA LYS A 64 8.22 24.00 -6.18
C LYS A 64 8.00 24.21 -4.68
N ASP A 65 8.69 25.19 -4.12
CA ASP A 65 8.41 25.66 -2.77
C ASP A 65 7.10 26.46 -2.75
N SER A 66 6.10 25.92 -2.06
CA SER A 66 4.75 26.46 -2.02
C SER A 66 4.27 26.49 -0.58
N LEU A 67 3.33 27.39 -0.26
CA LEU A 67 2.73 27.44 1.08
C LEU A 67 2.17 26.08 1.52
N GLN A 68 1.56 25.32 0.60
CA GLN A 68 1.09 23.96 0.87
C GLN A 68 2.24 23.03 1.26
N LYS A 69 3.36 23.05 0.52
CA LYS A 69 4.55 22.25 0.84
C LYS A 69 5.10 22.61 2.23
N GLN A 70 5.22 23.90 2.54
CA GLN A 70 5.71 24.39 3.83
C GLN A 70 4.81 23.93 4.98
N LEU A 71 3.48 24.01 4.83
CA LEU A 71 2.53 23.54 5.83
C LEU A 71 2.61 22.02 6.06
N VAL A 72 2.74 21.23 4.99
CA VAL A 72 2.91 19.77 5.11
C VAL A 72 4.25 19.43 5.77
N LEU A 73 5.34 20.11 5.41
CA LEU A 73 6.65 19.90 6.03
C LEU A 73 6.65 20.28 7.50
N LYS A 74 5.98 21.38 7.89
CA LYS A 74 5.81 21.75 9.29
C LYS A 74 5.05 20.68 10.09
N LEU A 75 3.97 20.14 9.52
CA LEU A 75 3.25 19.01 10.12
C LEU A 75 4.15 17.77 10.26
N VAL A 76 5.01 17.51 9.27
CA VAL A 76 5.99 16.43 9.34
C VAL A 76 6.96 16.67 10.49
N GLU A 77 7.54 17.87 10.61
CA GLU A 77 8.42 18.29 11.70
C GLU A 77 7.78 18.10 13.08
N ASP A 78 6.53 18.55 13.26
CA ASP A 78 5.79 18.38 14.52
C ASP A 78 5.62 16.89 14.90
N LEU A 79 5.56 16.02 13.90
CA LEU A 79 5.43 14.58 14.08
C LEU A 79 6.79 13.86 14.13
N GLU A 80 7.93 14.50 13.82
CA GLU A 80 9.23 13.83 13.53
C GLU A 80 9.69 12.86 14.62
N LYS A 81 9.35 13.13 15.89
CA LYS A 81 9.60 12.21 17.03
C LYS A 81 8.93 10.83 16.85
N HIS A 82 7.93 10.73 15.98
CA HIS A 82 7.17 9.55 15.63
C HIS A 82 7.30 9.17 14.14
N LEU A 83 8.03 9.94 13.31
CA LEU A 83 8.16 9.71 11.86
C LEU A 83 9.51 9.11 11.44
N GLY A 84 9.49 8.28 10.41
CA GLY A 84 10.68 7.92 9.63
C GLY A 84 10.60 8.57 8.26
N ARG A 85 11.64 9.31 7.84
CA ARG A 85 11.73 9.90 6.50
C ARG A 85 12.39 8.90 5.57
N ILE A 86 11.85 8.75 4.35
CA ILE A 86 12.37 7.80 3.37
C ILE A 86 12.43 8.44 2.00
N SER A 87 13.46 8.05 1.26
CA SER A 87 13.53 8.25 -0.19
C SER A 87 13.23 6.90 -0.84
N ILE A 88 12.05 6.79 -1.46
CA ILE A 88 11.67 5.62 -2.28
C ILE A 88 12.68 5.45 -3.41
N SER A 89 13.17 6.56 -3.98
CA SER A 89 14.20 6.55 -5.03
C SER A 89 15.51 5.95 -4.54
N ASP A 90 15.96 6.27 -3.32
CA ASP A 90 17.21 5.73 -2.80
C ASP A 90 17.07 4.27 -2.38
N VAL A 91 15.92 3.90 -1.82
CA VAL A 91 15.63 2.47 -1.56
C VAL A 91 15.61 1.67 -2.86
N TRP A 92 15.02 2.22 -3.92
CA TRP A 92 15.05 1.61 -5.24
C TRP A 92 16.48 1.45 -5.79
N LYS A 93 17.35 2.45 -5.60
CA LYS A 93 18.76 2.36 -6.02
C LYS A 93 19.55 1.32 -5.22
N GLN A 94 19.30 1.21 -3.91
CA GLN A 94 19.99 0.27 -3.04
C GLN A 94 19.50 -1.17 -3.24
N GLN A 95 18.21 -1.34 -3.52
CA GLN A 95 17.56 -2.63 -3.69
C GLN A 95 16.75 -2.66 -5.00
N PRO A 96 17.40 -2.53 -6.16
CA PRO A 96 16.69 -2.45 -7.44
C PRO A 96 16.04 -3.80 -7.73
N PRO A 97 14.75 -3.81 -8.10
CA PRO A 97 14.12 -5.03 -8.58
C PRO A 97 14.85 -5.53 -9.83
N LYS A 98 15.05 -6.85 -9.96
CA LYS A 98 15.65 -7.44 -11.18
C LYS A 98 14.97 -6.98 -12.47
N ALA A 99 13.65 -6.81 -12.41
CA ALA A 99 12.85 -6.36 -13.54
C ALA A 99 13.11 -4.90 -13.95
N ALA A 100 13.76 -4.10 -13.11
CA ALA A 100 14.12 -2.72 -13.42
C ALA A 100 15.35 -2.62 -14.33
N ALA A 101 16.15 -3.70 -14.47
CA ALA A 101 17.31 -3.75 -15.36
C ALA A 101 18.29 -2.55 -15.23
N GLY A 102 18.38 -1.95 -14.03
CA GLY A 102 19.23 -0.78 -13.76
C GLY A 102 18.55 0.59 -13.98
N GLU A 103 17.29 0.63 -14.41
CA GLU A 103 16.52 1.86 -14.56
C GLU A 103 16.26 2.54 -13.21
N SER A 104 16.27 3.88 -13.23
CA SER A 104 15.79 4.66 -12.09
C SER A 104 14.30 4.42 -11.86
N LEU A 105 13.83 4.64 -10.63
CA LEU A 105 12.41 4.53 -10.30
C LEU A 105 11.53 5.39 -11.22
N HIS A 106 11.98 6.60 -11.55
CA HIS A 106 11.24 7.52 -12.40
C HIS A 106 11.11 6.99 -13.83
N GLU A 107 12.22 6.56 -14.44
CA GLU A 107 12.20 5.99 -15.79
C GLU A 107 11.37 4.70 -15.83
N TYR A 108 11.51 3.84 -14.83
CA TYR A 108 10.71 2.62 -14.72
C TYR A 108 9.21 2.90 -14.63
N LEU A 109 8.81 3.96 -13.92
CA LEU A 109 7.40 4.30 -13.72
C LEU A 109 6.77 5.10 -14.86
N LYS A 110 7.58 5.76 -15.68
CA LYS A 110 7.15 6.71 -16.71
C LYS A 110 6.04 6.17 -17.59
N GLU A 111 6.19 4.94 -18.07
CA GLU A 111 5.26 4.29 -19.00
C GLU A 111 4.34 3.26 -18.29
N VAL A 112 4.61 2.92 -17.04
CA VAL A 112 3.93 1.82 -16.34
C VAL A 112 2.54 2.23 -15.85
N GLY A 113 2.42 3.37 -15.17
CA GLY A 113 1.16 3.78 -14.55
C GLY A 113 0.16 4.37 -15.55
N GLY A 114 0.56 5.43 -16.26
CA GLY A 114 -0.32 6.20 -17.14
C GLY A 114 -0.87 5.38 -18.30
N ASN A 115 -0.03 4.59 -18.96
CA ASN A 115 -0.40 3.85 -20.16
C ASN A 115 -1.38 2.72 -19.85
N THR A 116 -1.14 2.01 -18.75
CA THR A 116 -2.01 0.93 -18.29
C THR A 116 -3.41 1.44 -17.98
N PHE A 117 -3.50 2.60 -17.32
CA PHE A 117 -4.77 3.27 -17.04
C PHE A 117 -5.48 3.70 -18.34
N LEU A 118 -4.77 4.34 -19.27
CA LEU A 118 -5.34 4.84 -20.52
C LEU A 118 -5.84 3.71 -21.43
N TYR A 119 -5.10 2.59 -21.49
CA TYR A 119 -5.55 1.38 -22.17
C TYR A 119 -6.89 0.89 -21.60
N GLU A 120 -6.97 0.65 -20.29
CA GLU A 120 -8.21 0.16 -19.68
C GLU A 120 -9.35 1.16 -19.84
N ASN A 121 -9.09 2.46 -19.72
CA ASN A 121 -10.11 3.49 -19.90
C ASN A 121 -10.73 3.44 -21.30
N TYR A 122 -9.93 3.27 -22.35
CA TYR A 122 -10.43 3.17 -23.72
C TYR A 122 -11.14 1.83 -24.00
N HIS A 123 -10.55 0.72 -23.57
CA HIS A 123 -11.07 -0.62 -23.89
C HIS A 123 -12.28 -1.01 -23.03
N SER A 124 -12.34 -0.60 -21.76
CA SER A 124 -13.52 -0.81 -20.90
C SER A 124 -14.78 -0.09 -21.40
N THR A 125 -14.61 0.96 -22.21
CA THR A 125 -15.72 1.73 -22.80
C THR A 125 -16.08 1.31 -24.23
N ALA A 126 -15.46 0.26 -24.76
CA ALA A 126 -15.73 -0.22 -26.12
C ALA A 126 -17.19 -0.67 -26.31
N GLY A 127 -17.76 -1.40 -25.33
CA GLY A 127 -19.16 -1.84 -25.37
C GLY A 127 -20.12 -0.67 -25.50
N PHE A 128 -20.03 0.30 -24.57
CA PHE A 128 -20.81 1.54 -24.63
C PHE A 128 -20.71 2.27 -25.98
N ARG A 129 -19.50 2.44 -26.53
CA ARG A 129 -19.30 3.13 -27.81
C ARG A 129 -19.95 2.37 -28.98
N ASN A 130 -19.80 1.05 -29.00
CA ASN A 130 -20.38 0.20 -30.04
C ASN A 130 -21.92 0.20 -29.97
N ASP A 131 -22.48 0.06 -28.77
CA ASP A 131 -23.93 0.06 -28.55
C ASP A 131 -24.56 1.41 -28.89
N TYR A 132 -23.89 2.51 -28.52
CA TYR A 132 -24.34 3.86 -28.85
C TYR A 132 -24.33 4.10 -30.36
N LEU A 133 -23.25 3.69 -31.05
CA LEU A 133 -23.15 3.80 -32.50
C LEU A 133 -24.25 2.97 -33.19
N LYS A 134 -24.47 1.74 -32.74
CA LYS A 134 -25.52 0.86 -33.27
C LYS A 134 -26.91 1.46 -33.09
N LYS A 135 -27.19 2.07 -31.93
CA LYS A 135 -28.51 2.62 -31.59
C LYS A 135 -28.80 3.96 -32.26
N PHE A 136 -27.80 4.83 -32.40
CA PHE A 136 -28.02 6.23 -32.80
C PHE A 136 -27.33 6.61 -34.12
N GLY A 137 -26.56 5.72 -34.75
CA GLY A 137 -25.87 5.98 -36.01
C GLY A 137 -24.74 7.02 -35.93
N ARG A 138 -24.33 7.41 -34.72
CA ARG A 138 -23.27 8.40 -34.46
C ARG A 138 -22.46 8.05 -33.22
N THR A 139 -21.27 8.63 -33.07
CA THR A 139 -20.45 8.47 -31.86
C THR A 139 -21.05 9.25 -30.67
N PRO A 140 -20.80 8.82 -29.42
CA PRO A 140 -21.28 9.54 -28.25
C PRO A 140 -20.59 10.90 -28.11
N PHE A 141 -21.35 11.91 -27.68
CA PHE A 141 -20.77 13.19 -27.26
C PHE A 141 -19.97 12.99 -25.98
N VAL A 142 -18.71 13.42 -25.99
CA VAL A 142 -17.80 13.33 -24.86
C VAL A 142 -17.00 14.63 -24.74
N SER A 143 -16.57 14.97 -23.53
CA SER A 143 -15.73 16.14 -23.33
C SER A 143 -14.38 15.99 -24.05
N GLN A 144 -13.72 17.11 -24.37
CA GLN A 144 -12.41 17.11 -25.04
C GLN A 144 -11.37 16.26 -24.29
N PHE A 145 -11.43 16.26 -22.95
CA PHE A 145 -10.54 15.48 -22.12
C PHE A 145 -10.74 13.97 -22.28
N VAL A 146 -12.00 13.51 -22.35
CA VAL A 146 -12.31 12.10 -22.63
C VAL A 146 -11.89 11.72 -24.05
N THR A 147 -12.11 12.61 -25.03
CA THR A 147 -11.62 12.42 -26.40
C THR A 147 -10.11 12.23 -26.44
N TRP A 148 -9.35 13.07 -25.73
CA TRP A 148 -7.90 12.94 -25.62
C TRP A 148 -7.49 11.61 -24.98
N ARG A 149 -8.09 11.24 -23.84
CA ARG A 149 -7.82 9.95 -23.17
C ARG A 149 -8.05 8.77 -24.09
N TRP A 150 -9.16 8.77 -24.83
CA TRP A 150 -9.47 7.71 -25.80
C TRP A 150 -8.50 7.70 -26.98
N LYS A 151 -8.09 8.88 -27.47
CA LYS A 151 -7.11 9.00 -28.56
C LYS A 151 -5.75 8.41 -28.18
N VAL A 152 -5.31 8.59 -26.93
CA VAL A 152 -4.06 8.01 -26.43
C VAL A 152 -4.25 6.54 -26.07
N GLY A 153 -5.30 6.20 -25.32
CA GLY A 153 -5.58 4.85 -24.86
C GLY A 153 -5.69 3.80 -25.97
N LYS A 154 -6.25 4.17 -27.12
CA LYS A 154 -6.36 3.27 -28.29
C LYS A 154 -5.02 2.90 -28.93
N GLN A 155 -3.94 3.63 -28.63
CA GLN A 155 -2.62 3.40 -29.23
C GLN A 155 -1.88 2.25 -28.54
N TYR A 156 -2.27 1.90 -27.31
CA TYR A 156 -1.64 0.83 -26.56
C TYR A 156 -2.23 -0.53 -26.95
N THR A 157 -1.34 -1.51 -27.08
CA THR A 157 -1.71 -2.91 -27.32
C THR A 157 -2.01 -3.64 -26.01
N ALA A 158 -2.73 -4.76 -26.10
CA ALA A 158 -2.96 -5.64 -24.95
C ALA A 158 -1.63 -6.12 -24.32
N LYS A 159 -0.63 -6.42 -25.15
CA LYS A 159 0.70 -6.82 -24.68
C LYS A 159 1.39 -5.72 -23.85
N GLN A 160 1.35 -4.48 -24.33
CA GLN A 160 1.91 -3.33 -23.60
C GLN A 160 1.16 -3.09 -22.28
N HIS A 161 -0.17 -3.27 -22.26
CA HIS A 161 -0.97 -3.21 -21.04
C HIS A 161 -0.57 -4.30 -20.04
N GLU A 162 -0.42 -5.54 -20.49
CA GLU A 162 0.02 -6.66 -19.64
C GLU A 162 1.44 -6.45 -19.09
N GLU A 163 2.34 -5.88 -19.89
CA GLU A 163 3.68 -5.45 -19.48
C GLU A 163 3.62 -4.37 -18.40
N GLY A 164 2.82 -3.32 -18.60
CA GLY A 164 2.58 -2.27 -17.61
C GLY A 164 1.98 -2.81 -16.31
N MET A 165 0.99 -3.70 -16.39
CA MET A 165 0.41 -4.38 -15.22
C MET A 165 1.46 -5.21 -14.45
N ARG A 166 2.41 -5.85 -15.15
CA ARG A 166 3.54 -6.54 -14.51
C ARG A 166 4.47 -5.54 -13.82
N GLY A 167 4.80 -4.43 -14.46
CA GLY A 167 5.59 -3.34 -13.86
C GLY A 167 4.96 -2.79 -12.58
N MET A 168 3.65 -2.53 -12.57
CA MET A 168 2.95 -2.06 -11.37
C MET A 168 3.03 -3.04 -10.20
N LYS A 169 3.01 -4.36 -10.46
CA LYS A 169 3.19 -5.38 -9.42
C LYS A 169 4.58 -5.35 -8.80
N VAL A 170 5.61 -5.10 -9.62
CA VAL A 170 7.00 -4.97 -9.15
C VAL A 170 7.13 -3.77 -8.21
N VAL A 171 6.61 -2.62 -8.63
CA VAL A 171 6.63 -1.39 -7.82
C VAL A 171 5.90 -1.60 -6.51
N LYS A 172 4.67 -2.13 -6.56
CA LYS A 172 3.88 -2.43 -5.36
C LYS A 172 4.64 -3.31 -4.38
N LYS A 173 5.29 -4.37 -4.86
CA LYS A 173 6.08 -5.29 -4.02
C LYS A 173 7.28 -4.58 -3.41
N SER A 174 8.01 -3.79 -4.21
CA SER A 174 9.18 -3.02 -3.75
C SER A 174 8.81 -2.03 -2.63
N THR A 175 7.73 -1.25 -2.83
CA THR A 175 7.24 -0.29 -1.83
C THR A 175 6.78 -0.98 -0.53
N GLN A 176 6.12 -2.14 -0.63
CA GLN A 176 5.71 -2.91 0.55
C GLN A 176 6.89 -3.43 1.36
N ILE A 177 7.91 -4.00 0.69
CA ILE A 177 9.14 -4.48 1.35
C ILE A 177 9.83 -3.30 2.05
N THR A 178 9.96 -2.17 1.35
CA THR A 178 10.53 -0.93 1.89
C THR A 178 9.85 -0.52 3.20
N ALA A 179 8.51 -0.43 3.19
CA ALA A 179 7.74 -0.04 4.37
C ALA A 179 7.93 -1.02 5.55
N MET A 180 7.99 -2.33 5.27
CA MET A 180 8.15 -3.35 6.30
C MET A 180 9.56 -3.38 6.92
N THR A 181 10.61 -3.26 6.10
CA THR A 181 12.01 -3.27 6.57
C THR A 181 12.26 -2.10 7.54
N LEU A 182 11.80 -0.91 7.18
CA LEU A 182 11.97 0.30 7.98
C LEU A 182 11.24 0.24 9.32
N GLN A 183 10.05 -0.36 9.32
CA GLN A 183 9.31 -0.58 10.56
C GLN A 183 10.04 -1.54 11.49
N ARG A 184 10.72 -2.56 10.94
CA ARG A 184 11.51 -3.53 11.73
C ARG A 184 12.78 -2.93 12.32
N GLU A 185 13.54 -2.17 11.53
CA GLU A 185 14.78 -1.52 12.00
C GLU A 185 14.52 -0.51 13.12
N ARG A 186 13.38 0.20 13.10
CA ARG A 186 13.05 1.14 14.17
C ARG A 186 12.58 0.46 15.45
N ILE A 187 11.88 -0.68 15.34
CA ILE A 187 11.54 -1.51 16.51
C ILE A 187 12.84 -2.00 17.17
N SER A 188 13.83 -2.46 16.41
CA SER A 188 15.10 -2.91 17.00
C SER A 188 15.93 -1.80 17.65
N HIS A 189 15.83 -0.55 17.20
CA HIS A 189 16.51 0.61 17.83
C HIS A 189 15.74 1.22 19.01
N SER A 190 14.45 0.90 19.18
CA SER A 190 13.62 1.38 20.30
C SER A 190 13.50 0.37 21.44
N MET A 191 14.00 -0.86 21.27
CA MET A 191 14.19 -1.77 22.38
C MET A 191 15.50 -1.41 23.10
N PRO A 192 15.50 -1.20 24.44
CA PRO A 192 16.74 -1.03 25.17
C PRO A 192 17.59 -2.28 24.94
N ALA A 193 18.86 -2.09 24.60
CA ALA A 193 19.82 -3.17 24.56
C ALA A 193 19.73 -3.91 25.90
N CYS A 194 19.27 -5.16 25.86
CA CYS A 194 19.39 -6.04 27.01
C CYS A 194 20.89 -6.31 27.14
N THR A 195 21.58 -5.45 27.88
CA THR A 195 22.97 -5.64 28.25
C THR A 195 23.03 -6.93 29.04
N THR A 196 23.78 -7.88 28.49
CA THR A 196 24.14 -9.14 29.10
C THR A 196 24.59 -8.93 30.55
N ASN A 197 23.74 -9.31 31.50
CA ASN A 197 24.03 -9.92 32.81
C ASN A 197 22.95 -9.60 33.87
N THR A 198 21.68 -9.98 33.68
CA THR A 198 20.77 -10.17 34.85
C THR A 198 19.50 -10.99 34.60
N CYS A 199 19.44 -11.85 33.59
CA CYS A 199 18.33 -12.81 33.42
C CYS A 199 18.75 -14.24 33.75
N LEU A 200 19.22 -14.47 34.98
CA LEU A 200 19.28 -15.82 35.59
C LEU A 200 19.07 -15.70 37.10
N VAL A 201 17.82 -15.52 37.52
CA VAL A 201 17.35 -16.10 38.78
C VAL A 201 16.03 -16.80 38.45
N GLY A 202 16.18 -18.00 37.87
CA GLY A 202 15.09 -18.95 37.85
C GLY A 202 14.78 -19.35 39.29
N THR A 203 13.57 -19.04 39.72
CA THR A 203 12.98 -19.48 40.99
C THR A 203 13.02 -21.01 41.06
N THR A 204 14.01 -21.55 41.76
CA THR A 204 14.04 -22.94 42.20
C THR A 204 13.07 -23.10 43.37
N SER A 205 11.81 -23.42 43.07
CA SER A 205 10.88 -23.98 44.07
C SER A 205 10.80 -25.50 43.90
N SER A 206 11.61 -26.15 44.74
CA SER A 206 11.53 -27.51 45.25
C SER A 206 10.22 -28.29 45.00
N LEU A 207 10.28 -29.28 44.10
CA LEU A 207 9.48 -30.50 44.21
C LEU A 207 10.41 -31.64 44.65
N ARG A 208 10.44 -31.91 45.96
CA ARG A 208 11.00 -33.16 46.50
C ARG A 208 9.99 -34.27 46.24
N GLY A 209 10.33 -35.16 45.31
CA GLY A 209 9.76 -36.50 45.27
C GLY A 209 10.35 -37.32 46.40
N THR A 210 9.47 -37.89 47.22
CA THR A 210 9.80 -39.01 48.12
C THR A 210 9.70 -40.31 47.32
N SER A 211 10.79 -41.06 47.38
CA SER A 211 10.96 -42.39 46.80
C SER A 211 10.18 -43.46 47.56
N GLY A 212 9.91 -44.57 46.87
CA GLY A 212 8.95 -45.59 47.27
C GLY A 212 9.35 -46.50 48.43
N GLY A 213 8.34 -47.19 48.94
CA GLY A 213 8.47 -48.32 49.85
C GLY A 213 7.46 -49.40 49.47
N TYR A 214 7.94 -50.47 48.85
CA TYR A 214 7.21 -51.72 48.65
C TYR A 214 7.73 -52.71 49.70
N ARG A 215 6.85 -53.22 50.59
CA ARG A 215 7.08 -54.47 51.34
C ARG A 215 5.74 -55.02 51.86
N ARG A 216 5.48 -56.28 51.46
CA ARG A 216 4.72 -57.41 52.07
C ARG A 216 3.96 -57.10 53.37
N PHE A 217 2.73 -57.53 53.63
CA PHE A 217 1.95 -58.71 53.23
C PHE A 217 0.49 -58.32 52.99
#